data_AF-A0A7S0I5G2-F1
#
_entry.id   AF-A0A7S0I5G2-F1
#
_cell.length_a   1.000
_cell.length_b   1.000
_cell.length_c   1.000
_cell.angle_alpha   90.00
_cell.angle_beta   90.00
_cell.angle_gamma   90.00
#
_symmetry.space_group_name_H-M   'P 1'
#
loop_
_entity.id
_entity.type
_entity.pdbx_description
1 polymer ?
#
loop_
_entity_poly.entity_id
_entity_poly.type
_entity_poly.pdbx_seq_one_letter_code
_entity_poly.pdbx_strand_id
1 'polypeptide(L)'
;RLRITYDDAFLFSVSDDATVYIHDIRDKEGRGAKRDKEMTAFAEEILVTKSDLEEKTQNMSELRTKVEELTMQNEYQLRLKDLNYNEKLKEATEKFTQELDSDKKNYELLLQAKNDMEMEYEEKIKQLEE
;
A
#
# COMPACT_ATOMS: atom_id res chain seq x y z
N ARG A 1 46.12 4.23 34.12
CA ARG A 1 47.16 3.36 33.51
C ARG A 1 47.75 4.05 32.28
N LEU A 2 49.06 3.95 32.01
CA LEU A 2 49.73 4.55 30.84
C LEU A 2 50.15 3.49 29.80
N ARG A 3 49.86 3.74 28.52
CA ARG A 3 50.23 2.87 27.38
C ARG A 3 50.56 3.69 26.14
N ILE A 4 51.66 3.34 25.46
CA ILE A 4 52.08 3.96 24.21
C ILE A 4 51.60 3.08 23.04
N THR A 5 51.25 3.70 21.92
CA THR A 5 50.96 3.00 20.68
C THR A 5 52.18 2.27 20.13
N TYR A 6 51.97 1.29 19.26
CA TYR A 6 53.07 0.49 18.71
C TYR A 6 54.03 1.28 17.81
N ASP A 7 53.60 2.45 17.34
CA ASP A 7 54.31 3.37 16.44
C ASP A 7 54.91 4.59 17.17
N ASP A 8 54.85 4.60 18.51
CA ASP A 8 55.31 5.69 19.38
C ASP A 8 54.67 7.06 19.07
N ALA A 9 53.53 7.09 18.37
CA ALA A 9 52.86 8.33 18.00
C ALA A 9 52.05 8.93 19.16
N PHE A 10 51.44 8.09 20.00
CA PHE A 10 50.53 8.54 21.07
C PHE A 10 50.77 7.84 22.40
N LEU A 11 50.60 8.61 23.48
CA LEU A 11 50.49 8.09 24.83
C LEU A 11 49.03 8.19 25.29
N PHE A 12 48.46 7.06 25.67
CA PHE A 12 47.14 6.98 26.29
C PHE A 12 47.28 6.95 27.81
N SER A 13 46.48 7.78 28.47
CA SER A 13 46.26 7.72 29.91
C SER A 13 44.77 7.59 30.23
N VAL A 14 44.48 6.81 31.27
CA VAL A 14 43.12 6.62 31.78
C VAL A 14 43.12 6.92 33.26
N SER A 15 42.22 7.82 33.66
CA SER A 15 41.92 8.22 35.03
C SER A 15 40.90 7.26 35.66
N ASP A 16 40.80 7.27 36.99
CA ASP A 16 39.93 6.37 37.75
C ASP A 16 38.43 6.65 37.51
N ASP A 17 38.11 7.82 36.96
CA ASP A 17 36.77 8.23 36.51
C ASP A 17 36.45 7.78 35.06
N ALA A 18 37.28 6.91 34.49
CA ALA A 18 37.21 6.45 33.10
C ALA A 18 37.42 7.54 32.03
N THR A 19 37.92 8.73 32.42
CA THR A 19 38.35 9.75 31.45
C THR A 19 39.63 9.29 30.75
N VAL A 20 39.63 9.34 29.41
CA VAL A 20 40.76 8.99 28.55
C VAL A 20 41.43 10.25 28.02
N TYR A 21 42.75 10.38 28.23
CA TYR A 21 43.57 11.42 27.63
C TYR A 21 44.52 10.83 26.58
N ILE A 22 44.65 11.53 25.46
CA ILE A 22 45.52 11.17 24.34
C ILE A 22 46.57 12.27 24.19
N HIS A 23 47.84 11.91 24.32
CA HIS A 23 48.96 12.84 24.17
C HIS A 23 49.74 12.55 22.89
N ASP A 24 49.91 13.59 22.08
CA ASP A 24 50.65 13.58 20.82
C ASP A 24 52.16 13.57 21.13
N ILE A 25 52.87 12.47 20.84
CA ILE A 25 54.31 12.35 21.11
C ILE A 25 55.06 12.98 19.93
N ARG A 26 55.92 13.95 20.21
CA ARG A 26 56.76 14.62 19.20
C ARG A 26 58.21 14.61 19.65
N ASP A 27 59.10 14.14 18.77
CA ASP A 27 60.54 14.20 19.00
C ASP A 27 61.04 15.66 18.90
N LYS A 28 61.97 16.05 19.77
CA LYS A 28 62.56 17.40 19.83
C LYS A 28 63.29 17.78 18.55
N GLU A 29 63.72 16.80 17.76
CA GLU A 29 64.42 17.00 16.48
C GLU A 29 63.47 16.99 15.27
N GLY A 30 62.15 16.89 15.47
CA GLY A 30 61.17 16.91 14.38
C GLY A 30 61.19 15.67 13.48
N ARG A 31 61.99 14.65 13.80
CA ARG A 31 62.06 13.37 13.10
C ARG A 31 60.97 12.40 13.59
N GLY A 32 59.72 12.84 13.58
CA GLY A 32 58.58 11.94 13.78
C GLY A 32 58.38 11.05 12.57
N ALA A 33 58.05 9.77 12.79
CA ALA A 33 57.64 8.85 11.72
C ALA A 33 56.58 9.53 10.83
N LYS A 34 56.71 9.38 9.51
CA LYS A 34 55.75 9.94 8.54
C LYS A 34 54.36 9.49 8.95
N ARG A 35 53.55 10.44 9.43
CA ARG A 35 52.17 10.22 9.84
C ARG A 35 51.39 9.84 8.58
N ASP A 36 51.21 8.54 8.34
CA ASP A 36 50.24 8.10 7.34
C ASP A 36 48.86 8.43 7.89
N LYS A 37 48.31 9.52 7.34
CA LYS A 37 47.02 10.11 7.71
C LYS A 37 45.84 9.14 7.52
N GLU A 38 46.08 8.00 6.87
CA GLU A 38 45.11 6.93 6.66
C GLU A 38 44.94 6.00 7.88
N MET A 39 45.86 5.99 8.84
CA MET A 39 45.80 5.02 9.96
C MET A 39 44.78 5.38 11.07
N THR A 40 44.17 6.56 11.00
CA THR A 40 43.05 6.98 11.87
C THR A 40 41.68 6.69 11.25
N ALA A 41 41.57 5.79 10.27
CA ALA A 41 40.31 5.36 9.66
C ALA A 41 39.43 4.46 10.57
N PHE A 42 39.65 4.50 11.88
CA PHE A 42 38.82 3.77 12.83
C PHE A 42 37.73 4.72 13.36
N ALA A 43 36.50 4.40 12.93
CA ALA A 43 35.20 4.86 13.43
C ALA A 43 34.61 6.17 12.85
N GLU A 44 33.98 6.09 11.68
CA GLU A 44 32.73 6.83 11.45
C GLU A 44 31.62 6.13 12.26
N GLU A 45 31.56 6.37 13.57
CA GLU A 45 30.49 5.86 14.42
C GLU A 45 29.36 6.88 14.53
N ILE A 46 28.14 6.48 14.18
CA ILE A 46 26.93 7.25 14.43
C ILE A 46 26.38 6.79 15.78
N LEU A 47 26.57 7.62 16.81
CA LEU A 47 26.03 7.37 18.14
C LEU A 47 24.52 7.67 18.13
N VAL A 48 23.72 6.67 18.45
CA VAL A 48 22.26 6.79 18.63
C VAL A 48 21.95 6.68 20.11
N THR A 49 21.17 7.62 20.64
CA THR A 49 20.81 7.58 22.05
C THR A 49 19.70 6.55 22.30
N LYS A 50 19.59 6.07 23.54
CA LYS A 50 18.51 5.16 23.94
C LYS A 50 17.13 5.78 23.70
N SER A 51 16.99 7.09 23.93
CA SER A 51 15.77 7.85 23.64
C SER A 51 15.42 7.87 22.15
N ASP A 52 16.41 8.05 21.27
CA ASP A 52 16.16 8.03 19.82
C ASP A 52 15.62 6.66 19.38
N LEU A 53 16.18 5.57 19.93
CA LEU A 53 15.73 4.21 19.63
C LEU A 53 14.31 3.94 20.15
N GLU A 54 14.00 4.39 21.36
CA GLU A 54 12.67 4.28 21.97
C GLU A 54 11.62 5.06 21.16
N GLU A 55 11.91 6.30 20.77
CA GLU A 55 11.02 7.12 19.95
C GLU A 55 10.78 6.50 18.57
N LYS A 56 11.84 5.99 17.92
CA LYS A 56 11.69 5.28 16.63
C LYS A 56 10.86 4.02 16.77
N THR A 57 11.01 3.28 17.86
CA THR A 57 10.23 2.06 18.12
C THR A 57 8.76 2.39 18.35
N GLN A 58 8.48 3.44 19.12
CA GLN A 58 7.11 3.91 19.37
C GLN A 58 6.44 4.37 18.08
N ASN A 59 7.11 5.22 17.30
CA ASN A 59 6.62 5.67 15.99
C ASN A 59 6.35 4.49 15.06
N MET A 60 7.26 3.52 14.99
CA MET A 60 7.06 2.30 14.20
C MET A 60 5.83 1.50 14.63
N SER A 61 5.57 1.41 15.93
CA SER A 61 4.37 0.74 16.46
C SER A 61 3.11 1.48 16.04
N GLU A 62 3.06 2.80 16.20
CA GLU A 62 1.92 3.62 15.82
C GLU A 62 1.61 3.55 14.32
N LEU A 63 2.66 3.62 13.48
CA LEU A 63 2.49 3.46 12.04
C LEU A 63 1.96 2.08 11.68
N ARG A 64 2.42 1.01 12.36
CA ARG A 64 1.91 -0.35 12.13
C ARG A 64 0.42 -0.45 12.46
N THR A 65 0.00 0.02 13.63
CA THR A 65 -1.41 0.07 14.02
C THR A 65 -2.24 0.83 12.99
N LYS A 66 -1.76 1.99 12.54
CA LYS A 66 -2.48 2.80 11.54
C LYS A 66 -2.59 2.12 10.18
N VAL A 67 -1.57 1.37 9.77
CA VAL A 67 -1.61 0.56 8.55
C VAL A 67 -2.64 -0.56 8.68
N GLU A 68 -2.68 -1.25 9.81
CA GLU A 68 -3.66 -2.32 10.07
C GLU A 68 -5.10 -1.77 10.07
N GLU A 69 -5.34 -0.65 10.75
CA GLU A 69 -6.63 0.04 10.76
C GLU A 69 -7.08 0.45 9.36
N LEU A 70 -6.19 1.10 8.59
CA LEU A 70 -6.49 1.52 7.22
C LEU A 70 -6.75 0.34 6.30
N THR A 71 -6.04 -0.77 6.48
CA THR A 71 -6.23 -1.99 5.70
C THR A 71 -7.62 -2.56 5.96
N MET A 72 -8.01 -2.71 7.23
CA MET A 72 -9.34 -3.21 7.61
C MET A 72 -10.46 -2.28 7.12
N GLN A 73 -10.28 -0.97 7.25
CA GLN A 73 -11.25 0.01 6.75
C GLN A 73 -11.40 -0.07 5.23
N ASN A 74 -10.30 -0.24 4.50
CA ASN A 74 -10.33 -0.35 3.04
C ASN A 74 -11.04 -1.63 2.59
N GLU A 75 -10.72 -2.78 3.18
CA GLU A 75 -11.39 -4.05 2.89
C GLU A 75 -12.90 -3.99 3.16
N TYR A 76 -13.29 -3.37 4.27
CA TYR A 76 -14.70 -3.17 4.59
C TYR A 76 -15.42 -2.30 3.54
N GLN A 77 -14.79 -1.19 3.12
CA GLN A 77 -15.33 -0.31 2.08
C GLN A 77 -15.44 -0.99 0.72
N LEU A 78 -14.46 -1.83 0.37
CA LEU A 78 -14.53 -2.64 -0.85
C LEU A 78 -15.73 -3.59 -0.83
N ARG A 79 -15.95 -4.31 0.27
CA ARG A 79 -17.12 -5.19 0.42
C ARG A 79 -18.45 -4.44 0.31
N LEU A 80 -18.55 -3.25 0.89
CA LEU A 80 -19.75 -2.42 0.76
C LEU A 80 -19.99 -1.99 -0.70
N LYS A 81 -18.94 -1.60 -1.43
CA LYS A 81 -19.03 -1.27 -2.85
C LYS A 81 -19.47 -2.48 -3.68
N ASP A 82 -18.87 -3.64 -3.45
CA ASP A 82 -19.22 -4.86 -4.16
C ASP A 82 -20.69 -5.23 -3.94
N LEU A 83 -21.18 -5.13 -2.70
CA LEU A 83 -22.58 -5.34 -2.38
C LEU A 83 -23.49 -4.37 -3.15
N ASN A 84 -23.16 -3.07 -3.12
CA ASN A 84 -23.95 -2.04 -3.80
C ASN A 84 -24.01 -2.23 -5.33
N TYR A 85 -22.87 -2.55 -5.95
CA TYR A 85 -22.82 -2.79 -7.39
C TYR A 85 -23.53 -4.08 -7.78
N ASN A 86 -23.41 -5.14 -6.98
CA ASN A 86 -24.16 -6.39 -7.22
C ASN A 86 -25.67 -6.17 -7.11
N GLU A 87 -26.13 -5.39 -6.14
CA GLU A 87 -27.54 -5.05 -6.00
C GLU A 87 -28.06 -4.26 -7.20
N LYS A 88 -27.34 -3.22 -7.62
CA LYS A 88 -27.68 -2.44 -8.83
C LYS A 88 -27.70 -3.29 -10.10
N LEU A 89 -26.74 -4.21 -10.24
CA LEU A 89 -26.67 -5.11 -11.39
C LEU A 89 -27.86 -6.07 -11.40
N LYS A 90 -28.23 -6.59 -10.23
CA LYS A 90 -29.41 -7.44 -10.06
C LYS A 90 -30.70 -6.68 -10.41
N GLU A 91 -30.89 -5.47 -9.86
CA GLU A 91 -32.06 -4.63 -10.14
C GLU A 91 -32.19 -4.31 -11.64
N ALA A 92 -31.09 -3.92 -12.29
CA ALA A 92 -31.08 -3.66 -13.72
C ALA A 92 -31.41 -4.92 -14.54
N THR A 93 -30.86 -6.07 -14.15
CA THR A 93 -31.11 -7.35 -14.82
C THR A 93 -32.58 -7.75 -14.68
N GLU A 94 -33.16 -7.62 -13.49
CA GLU A 94 -34.57 -7.92 -13.24
C GLU A 94 -35.48 -7.00 -14.05
N LYS A 95 -35.19 -5.69 -14.10
CA LYS A 95 -35.94 -4.74 -14.90
C LYS A 95 -35.93 -5.08 -16.39
N PHE A 96 -34.75 -5.32 -16.97
CA PHE A 96 -34.66 -5.66 -18.40
C PHE A 96 -35.31 -7.00 -18.72
N THR A 97 -35.24 -7.98 -17.80
CA THR A 97 -35.93 -9.26 -17.97
C THR A 97 -37.44 -9.07 -17.99
N GLN A 98 -37.98 -8.26 -17.08
CA GLN A 98 -39.42 -7.93 -17.04
C GLN A 98 -39.89 -7.19 -18.29
N GLU A 99 -39.13 -6.19 -18.76
CA GLU A 99 -39.42 -5.46 -19.99
C GLU A 99 -39.43 -6.40 -21.21
N LEU A 100 -38.42 -7.28 -21.31
CA LEU A 100 -38.31 -8.24 -22.40
C LEU A 100 -39.45 -9.26 -22.43
N ASP A 101 -39.89 -9.74 -21.27
CA ASP A 101 -41.03 -10.65 -21.18
C ASP A 101 -42.36 -9.94 -21.47
N SER A 102 -42.51 -8.68 -21.05
CA SER A 102 -43.65 -7.83 -21.40
C SER A 102 -43.73 -7.61 -22.92
N ASP A 103 -42.62 -7.29 -23.56
CA ASP A 103 -42.56 -7.06 -25.01
C ASP A 103 -42.86 -8.32 -25.81
N LYS A 104 -42.36 -9.48 -25.39
CA LYS A 104 -42.73 -10.78 -25.99
C LYS A 104 -44.22 -11.02 -25.92
N LYS A 105 -44.84 -10.81 -24.74
CA LYS A 105 -46.27 -10.98 -24.55
C LYS A 105 -47.07 -10.03 -25.44
N ASN A 106 -46.65 -8.76 -25.54
CA ASN A 106 -47.29 -7.79 -26.43
C ASN A 106 -47.16 -8.21 -27.89
N TYR A 107 -45.99 -8.67 -28.31
CA TYR A 107 -45.77 -9.19 -29.67
C TYR A 107 -46.69 -10.37 -29.99
N GLU A 108 -46.80 -11.34 -29.09
CA GLU A 108 -47.70 -12.50 -29.27
C GLU A 108 -49.16 -12.07 -29.40
N LEU A 109 -49.62 -11.13 -28.57
CA LEU A 109 -50.98 -10.58 -28.66
C LEU A 109 -51.23 -9.85 -29.98
N LEU A 110 -50.29 -9.04 -30.45
CA LEU A 110 -50.40 -8.36 -31.74
C LEU A 110 -50.42 -9.36 -32.90
N LEU A 111 -49.60 -10.41 -32.83
CA LEU A 111 -49.57 -11.46 -33.85
C LEU A 111 -50.90 -12.21 -33.91
N GLN A 112 -51.48 -12.53 -32.76
CA GLN A 112 -52.80 -13.14 -32.69
C GLN A 112 -53.88 -12.22 -33.28
N ALA A 113 -53.93 -10.95 -32.87
CA ALA A 113 -54.90 -9.99 -33.40
C ALA A 113 -54.75 -9.77 -34.91
N LYS A 114 -53.52 -9.79 -35.44
CA LYS A 114 -53.27 -9.76 -36.88
C LYS A 114 -53.89 -10.97 -37.58
N ASN A 115 -53.63 -12.17 -37.08
CA ASN A 115 -54.13 -13.40 -37.68
C ASN A 115 -55.66 -13.46 -37.65
N ASP A 116 -56.28 -13.08 -36.53
CA ASP A 116 -57.75 -13.02 -36.39
C ASP A 116 -58.37 -12.06 -37.42
N MET A 117 -57.73 -10.90 -37.63
CA MET A 117 -58.16 -9.91 -38.61
C MET A 117 -57.97 -10.40 -40.05
N GLU A 118 -56.87 -11.09 -40.36
CA GLU A 118 -56.64 -11.71 -41.67
C GLU A 118 -57.73 -12.74 -42.01
N MET A 119 -58.09 -13.62 -41.05
CA MET A 119 -59.19 -14.57 -41.25
C MET A 119 -60.52 -13.86 -41.48
N GLU A 120 -60.85 -12.82 -40.71
CA GLU A 120 -62.10 -12.07 -40.88
C GLU A 120 -62.18 -11.40 -42.26
N TYR A 121 -61.05 -10.89 -42.78
CA TYR A 121 -60.99 -10.32 -44.13
C TYR A 121 -61.13 -11.38 -45.21
N GLU A 122 -60.48 -12.54 -45.07
CA GLU A 122 -60.63 -13.66 -46.00
C GLU A 122 -62.09 -14.15 -46.08
N GLU A 123 -62.77 -14.27 -44.94
CA GLU A 123 -64.19 -14.64 -44.89
C GLU A 123 -65.08 -13.59 -45.59
N LYS A 124 -64.85 -12.29 -45.34
CA LYS A 124 -65.61 -11.21 -46.00
C LYS A 124 -65.40 -11.20 -47.51
N ILE A 125 -64.18 -11.43 -47.99
CA ILE A 125 -63.90 -11.51 -49.43
C ILE A 125 -64.67 -12.67 -50.04
N LYS A 126 -64.61 -13.85 -49.40
CA LYS A 126 -65.33 -15.03 -49.87
C LYS A 126 -66.85 -14.82 -49.95
N GLN A 127 -67.43 -14.13 -48.98
CA GLN A 127 -68.86 -13.77 -48.99
C GLN A 127 -69.25 -12.78 -50.10
N LEU A 128 -68.32 -11.94 -50.56
CA LEU A 128 -68.55 -11.02 -51.69
C LEU A 128 -68.40 -11.69 -53.05
N GLU A 129 -67.68 -12.81 -53.11
CA GLU A 129 -67.47 -13.62 -54.32
C GLU A 129 -68.57 -14.67 -54.55
N GLU A 130 -69.37 -15.00 -53.53
CA GLU A 130 -70.59 -15.83 -53.59
C GLU A 130 -71.85 -15.02 -53.98
#